data_AF-U1GHP4-F1
#
_entry.id   AF-U1GHP4-F1
#
_cell.length_a   1.000
_cell.length_b   1.000
_cell.length_c   1.000
_cell.angle_alpha   90.00
_cell.angle_beta   90.00
_cell.angle_gamma   90.00
#
_symmetry.space_group_name_H-M   'P 1'
#
loop_
_entity.id
_entity.type
_entity.pdbx_description
1 polymer ?
#
loop_
_entity_poly.entity_id
_entity_poly.type
_entity_poly.pdbx_seq_one_letter_code
_entity_poly.pdbx_strand_id
1 'polypeptide(L)'
;MPTDDWQSDIVFTHVMSLVLDEAAQRTVRHIREQMRAHGLPVIDQPAHITLTCVDRIEGITAEVAGDEWPRDVILNTACQLPDSQNVVSLCPHPPDAPPSIAANRADASLARPHRLLHERLAGIGVTTFNYYAPGRWHPHVTLGYGVPAERLDEAALLLQEWVPMRVGV
;
A
#
# COMPACT_ATOMS: atom_id res chain seq x y z
N MET A 1 -0.43 6.15 -28.73
CA MET A 1 -1.15 5.65 -27.52
C MET A 1 -1.12 6.82 -26.55
N PRO A 2 -2.24 7.47 -26.22
CA PRO A 2 -2.15 8.69 -25.43
C PRO A 2 -1.57 8.34 -24.05
N THR A 3 -0.56 9.12 -23.68
CA THR A 3 0.30 9.07 -22.50
C THR A 3 -0.39 9.64 -21.25
N ASP A 4 -1.70 9.44 -21.11
CA ASP A 4 -2.57 10.13 -20.15
C ASP A 4 -2.55 9.58 -18.71
N ASP A 5 -1.54 8.78 -18.34
CA ASP A 5 -1.50 8.15 -17.01
C ASP A 5 -0.75 8.96 -15.94
N TRP A 6 0.10 9.90 -16.35
CA TRP A 6 0.89 10.70 -15.41
C TRP A 6 0.29 12.10 -15.20
N GLN A 7 -0.27 12.34 -14.01
CA GLN A 7 -0.85 13.63 -13.61
C GLN A 7 0.23 14.64 -13.17
N SER A 8 1.16 15.01 -14.06
CA SER A 8 2.26 15.95 -13.73
C SER A 8 1.81 17.34 -13.33
N ASP A 9 0.63 17.75 -13.80
CA ASP A 9 0.14 19.13 -13.63
C ASP A 9 -0.59 19.32 -12.28
N ILE A 10 -0.69 18.26 -11.48
CA ILE A 10 -1.35 18.26 -10.18
C ILE A 10 -0.31 17.97 -9.11
N VAL A 11 -0.24 18.83 -8.09
CA VAL A 11 0.58 18.59 -6.91
C VAL A 11 -0.27 17.87 -5.87
N PHE A 12 0.03 16.59 -5.65
CA PHE A 12 -0.56 15.83 -4.55
C PHE A 12 0.19 16.15 -3.26
N THR A 13 -0.52 16.72 -2.28
CA THR A 13 0.09 17.31 -1.08
C THR A 13 -0.10 16.44 0.17
N HIS A 14 -1.10 15.56 0.17
CA HIS A 14 -1.44 14.74 1.33
C HIS A 14 -1.65 13.28 0.93
N VAL A 15 -1.42 12.39 1.89
CA VAL A 15 -1.63 10.95 1.76
C VAL A 15 -2.73 10.51 2.72
N MET A 16 -3.70 9.77 2.23
CA MET A 16 -4.66 9.04 3.05
C MET A 16 -4.19 7.59 3.17
N SER A 17 -4.18 7.05 4.39
CA SER A 17 -3.67 5.70 4.66
C SER A 17 -4.42 5.01 5.80
N LEU A 18 -4.42 3.68 5.77
CA LEU A 18 -4.74 2.85 6.92
C LEU A 18 -3.46 2.65 7.72
N VAL A 19 -3.41 3.17 8.94
CA VAL A 19 -2.23 3.09 9.80
C VAL A 19 -2.31 1.80 10.61
N LEU A 20 -1.25 1.00 10.57
CA LEU A 20 -1.22 -0.25 11.34
C LEU A 20 -1.23 0.04 12.84
N ASP A 21 -1.88 -0.82 13.62
CA ASP A 21 -1.95 -0.72 15.07
C ASP A 21 -0.57 -0.89 15.74
N GLU A 22 -0.47 -0.54 17.02
CA GLU A 22 0.79 -0.60 17.78
C GLU A 22 1.45 -1.98 17.79
N ALA A 23 0.67 -3.06 17.79
CA ALA A 23 1.24 -4.41 17.78
C ALA A 23 1.87 -4.72 16.41
N ALA A 24 1.16 -4.39 15.33
CA ALA A 24 1.63 -4.54 13.97
C ALA A 24 2.81 -3.61 13.66
N GLN A 25 2.83 -2.38 14.19
CA GLN A 25 3.99 -1.48 14.08
C GLN A 25 5.26 -2.09 14.68
N ARG A 26 5.15 -2.73 15.86
CA ARG A 26 6.30 -3.41 16.49
C ARG A 26 6.80 -4.58 15.64
N THR A 27 5.90 -5.39 15.11
CA THR A 27 6.27 -6.51 14.23
C THR A 27 6.95 -6.00 12.96
N VAL A 28 6.37 -5.01 12.27
CA VAL A 28 6.97 -4.42 11.06
C VAL A 28 8.33 -3.79 11.34
N ARG A 29 8.49 -3.11 12.48
CA ARG A 29 9.79 -2.57 12.90
C ARG A 29 10.83 -3.68 13.06
N HIS A 30 10.46 -4.78 13.70
CA HIS A 30 11.34 -5.92 13.85
C HIS A 30 11.73 -6.56 12.50
N ILE A 31 10.80 -6.69 11.57
CA ILE A 31 11.08 -7.15 10.19
C ILE A 31 12.10 -6.22 9.51
N ARG A 32 11.90 -4.90 9.62
CA ARG A 32 12.84 -3.91 9.05
C ARG A 32 14.22 -3.97 9.71
N GLU A 33 14.31 -4.26 11.00
CA GLU A 33 15.58 -4.49 11.70
C GLU A 33 16.31 -5.72 11.14
N GLN A 34 15.59 -6.82 10.87
CA GLN A 34 16.18 -7.98 10.19
C GLN A 34 16.68 -7.62 8.79
N MET A 35 15.89 -6.92 7.99
CA MET A 35 16.34 -6.45 6.66
C MET A 35 17.59 -5.57 6.76
N ARG A 36 17.64 -4.63 7.71
CA ARG A 36 18.83 -3.79 7.95
C ARG A 36 20.06 -4.63 8.36
N ALA A 37 19.88 -5.66 9.18
CA ALA A 37 20.96 -6.57 9.56
C ALA A 37 21.55 -7.33 8.35
N HIS A 38 20.73 -7.56 7.31
CA HIS A 38 21.15 -8.08 6.01
C HIS A 38 21.69 -6.98 5.06
N GLY A 39 21.81 -5.74 5.51
CA GLY A 39 22.28 -4.61 4.69
C GLY A 39 21.30 -4.22 3.59
N LEU A 40 20.00 -4.50 3.75
CA LEU A 40 18.95 -4.07 2.83
C LEU A 40 18.39 -2.70 3.26
N PRO A 41 18.14 -1.77 2.33
CA PRO A 41 17.52 -0.50 2.66
C PRO A 41 16.05 -0.69 3.02
N VAL A 42 15.59 0.07 4.01
CA VAL A 42 14.21 0.05 4.50
C VAL A 42 13.64 1.45 4.57
N ILE A 43 12.32 1.55 4.46
CA ILE A 43 11.62 2.82 4.68
C ILE A 43 11.55 3.14 6.18
N ASP A 44 11.84 4.38 6.54
CA ASP A 44 11.79 4.86 7.94
C ASP A 44 10.53 5.71 8.17
N GLN A 45 9.36 5.07 8.00
CA GLN A 45 8.05 5.68 8.22
C GLN A 45 7.14 4.69 8.95
N PRO A 46 6.14 5.15 9.73
CA PRO A 46 5.14 4.26 10.31
C PRO A 46 4.54 3.33 9.26
N ALA A 47 4.34 2.07 9.62
CA ALA A 47 3.77 1.07 8.72
C ALA A 47 2.31 1.44 8.41
N HIS A 48 1.95 1.46 7.14
CA HIS A 48 0.61 1.83 6.69
C HIS A 48 0.31 1.17 5.34
N ILE A 49 -0.97 1.13 4.98
CA ILE A 49 -1.44 0.85 3.63
C ILE A 49 -1.93 2.16 3.03
N THR A 50 -1.27 2.63 1.97
CA THR A 50 -1.70 3.86 1.29
C THR A 50 -3.01 3.62 0.55
N LEU A 51 -4.01 4.46 0.84
CA LEU A 51 -5.31 4.44 0.19
C LEU A 51 -5.30 5.30 -1.06
N THR A 52 -4.78 6.53 -0.95
CA THR A 52 -4.63 7.47 -2.07
C THR A 52 -3.76 8.66 -1.69
N CYS A 53 -3.32 9.42 -2.70
CA CYS A 53 -2.78 10.77 -2.52
C CYS A 53 -3.78 11.79 -3.05
N VAL A 54 -3.97 12.89 -2.33
CA VAL A 54 -4.95 13.94 -2.66
C VAL A 54 -4.26 15.28 -2.89
N ASP A 55 -4.84 16.10 -3.74
CA ASP A 55 -4.37 17.45 -4.07
C ASP A 55 -4.51 18.43 -2.90
N ARG A 56 -5.48 18.20 -2.00
CA ARG A 56 -5.77 19.03 -0.84
C ARG A 56 -6.43 18.24 0.30
N ILE A 57 -6.41 18.79 1.53
CA ILE A 57 -7.01 18.15 2.72
C ILE A 57 -8.31 18.83 3.16
N GLU A 58 -8.52 20.08 2.76
CA GLU A 58 -9.67 20.89 3.14
C GLU A 58 -10.98 20.24 2.64
N GLY A 59 -11.91 20.03 3.57
CA GLY A 59 -13.21 19.39 3.28
C GLY A 59 -13.19 17.86 3.38
N ILE A 60 -12.04 17.23 3.57
CA ILE A 60 -11.96 15.79 3.86
C ILE A 60 -12.29 15.57 5.34
N THR A 61 -13.51 15.14 5.62
CA THR A 61 -14.00 14.81 6.98
C THR A 61 -13.92 13.30 7.24
N ALA A 62 -14.17 12.89 8.49
CA ALA A 62 -14.31 11.47 8.83
C ALA A 62 -15.44 10.78 8.03
N GLU A 63 -16.51 11.51 7.70
CA GLU A 63 -17.59 11.00 6.85
C GLU A 63 -17.12 10.72 5.41
N VAL A 64 -16.27 11.60 4.86
CA VAL A 64 -15.64 11.39 3.54
C VAL A 64 -14.69 10.19 3.58
N ALA A 65 -13.91 10.06 4.66
CA ALA A 65 -12.99 8.93 4.86
C ALA A 65 -13.71 7.58 4.97
N GLY A 66 -14.94 7.56 5.51
CA GLY A 66 -15.73 6.35 5.72
C GLY A 66 -15.30 5.54 6.94
N ASP A 67 -16.21 4.71 7.44
CA ASP A 67 -16.02 3.81 8.58
C ASP A 67 -16.09 2.32 8.19
N GLU A 68 -16.21 2.02 6.90
CA GLU A 68 -16.37 0.66 6.38
C GLU A 68 -15.06 -0.12 6.22
N TRP A 69 -13.96 0.42 6.74
CA TRP A 69 -12.65 -0.21 6.70
C TRP A 69 -12.59 -1.43 7.63
N PRO A 70 -11.92 -2.53 7.21
CA PRO A 70 -11.74 -3.66 8.09
C PRO A 70 -10.88 -3.26 9.29
N ARG A 71 -11.11 -3.86 10.47
CA ARG A 71 -10.26 -3.65 11.65
C ARG A 71 -8.94 -4.41 11.57
N ASP A 72 -8.91 -5.47 10.76
CA ASP A 72 -7.74 -6.31 10.57
C ASP A 72 -7.58 -6.64 9.09
N VAL A 73 -6.34 -6.73 8.66
CA VAL A 73 -5.94 -7.13 7.31
C VAL A 73 -4.99 -8.32 7.42
N ILE A 74 -5.09 -9.28 6.51
CA ILE A 74 -4.12 -10.38 6.42
C ILE A 74 -3.16 -10.06 5.28
N LEU A 75 -1.87 -9.89 5.60
CA LEU A 75 -0.79 -9.77 4.64
C LEU A 75 -0.32 -11.19 4.26
N ASN A 76 -0.72 -11.66 3.08
CA ASN A 76 -0.56 -13.05 2.66
C ASN A 76 0.70 -13.33 1.85
N THR A 77 1.35 -12.30 1.31
CA THR A 77 2.46 -12.50 0.38
C THR A 77 3.48 -11.36 0.47
N ALA A 78 4.75 -11.69 0.25
CA ALA A 78 5.79 -10.71 -0.07
C ALA A 78 5.73 -10.35 -1.56
N CYS A 79 5.72 -9.05 -1.87
CA CYS A 79 5.66 -8.55 -3.24
C CYS A 79 6.82 -7.62 -3.56
N GLN A 80 7.23 -7.66 -4.83
CA GLN A 80 7.91 -6.56 -5.49
C GLN A 80 6.85 -5.74 -6.22
N LEU A 81 6.87 -4.41 -6.08
CA LEU A 81 5.91 -3.54 -6.78
C LEU A 81 6.44 -3.21 -8.19
N PRO A 82 5.67 -3.52 -9.26
CA PRO A 82 6.17 -3.44 -10.64
C PRO A 82 6.49 -2.01 -11.12
N ASP A 83 5.77 -1.02 -10.60
CA ASP A 83 5.86 0.39 -11.04
C ASP A 83 6.41 1.30 -9.93
N SER A 84 7.32 0.78 -9.10
CA SER A 84 7.92 1.53 -7.99
C SER A 84 9.44 1.33 -7.97
N GLN A 85 10.16 2.27 -7.36
CA GLN A 85 11.63 2.28 -7.28
C GLN A 85 12.17 1.13 -6.42
N ASN A 86 12.15 -0.09 -6.97
CA ASN A 86 12.61 -1.33 -6.34
C ASN A 86 12.08 -1.48 -4.91
N VAL A 87 10.76 -1.48 -4.79
CA VAL A 87 10.05 -1.57 -3.52
C VAL A 87 9.73 -3.03 -3.21
N VAL A 88 10.03 -3.44 -1.98
CA VAL A 88 9.58 -4.74 -1.42
C VAL A 88 8.59 -4.51 -0.29
N SER A 89 7.51 -5.26 -0.31
CA SER A 89 6.33 -5.03 0.52
C SER A 89 5.68 -6.32 0.98
N LEU A 90 4.82 -6.21 1.99
CA LEU A 90 3.87 -7.24 2.38
C LEU A 90 2.47 -6.85 1.88
N CYS A 91 1.78 -7.75 1.18
CA CYS A 91 0.52 -7.45 0.50
C CYS A 91 -0.65 -8.32 0.98
N PRO A 92 -1.87 -7.77 1.07
CA PRO A 92 -3.08 -8.52 1.37
C PRO A 92 -3.74 -9.11 0.12
N HIS A 93 -2.93 -9.68 -0.78
CA HIS A 93 -3.44 -10.34 -1.97
C HIS A 93 -4.01 -11.73 -1.60
N PRO A 94 -5.00 -12.26 -2.34
CA PRO A 94 -5.45 -13.63 -2.14
C PRO A 94 -4.29 -14.62 -2.31
N PRO A 95 -4.18 -15.67 -1.46
CA PRO A 95 -3.09 -16.64 -1.52
C PRO A 95 -3.00 -17.39 -2.86
N ASP A 96 -4.14 -17.54 -3.56
CA ASP A 96 -4.22 -18.24 -4.85
C ASP A 96 -4.12 -17.32 -6.07
N ALA A 97 -3.80 -16.03 -5.89
CA ALA A 97 -3.64 -15.11 -7.00
C ALA A 97 -2.33 -15.41 -7.76
N PRO A 98 -2.36 -15.70 -9.07
CA PRO A 98 -1.12 -15.90 -9.83
C PRO A 98 -0.24 -14.64 -9.75
N PRO A 99 1.10 -14.75 -9.66
CA PRO A 99 2.01 -13.60 -9.52
C PRO A 99 1.82 -12.50 -10.58
N SER A 100 1.39 -12.88 -11.79
CA SER A 100 1.10 -11.97 -12.90
C SER A 100 -0.28 -11.29 -12.85
N ILE A 101 -1.19 -11.73 -11.97
CA ILE A 101 -2.57 -11.21 -11.78
C ILE A 101 -2.80 -10.67 -10.36
N ALA A 102 -1.93 -11.03 -9.40
CA ALA A 102 -1.90 -10.48 -8.04
C ALA A 102 -1.77 -8.94 -8.02
N ALA A 103 -1.34 -8.35 -9.14
CA ALA A 103 -1.33 -6.92 -9.39
C ALA A 103 -2.68 -6.21 -9.16
N ASN A 104 -3.84 -6.84 -9.35
CA ASN A 104 -5.10 -6.08 -9.47
C ASN A 104 -6.23 -6.50 -8.54
N ARG A 105 -5.95 -7.20 -7.43
CA ARG A 105 -7.01 -7.66 -6.53
C ARG A 105 -6.65 -7.43 -5.07
N ALA A 106 -6.89 -6.19 -4.61
CA ALA A 106 -7.22 -5.99 -3.21
C ALA A 106 -8.33 -6.96 -2.80
N ASP A 107 -8.23 -7.55 -1.60
CA ASP A 107 -9.33 -8.30 -0.99
C ASP A 107 -10.62 -7.48 -1.05
N ALA A 108 -11.77 -8.12 -1.24
CA ALA A 108 -13.06 -7.42 -1.36
C ALA A 108 -13.36 -6.49 -0.16
N SER A 109 -12.87 -6.86 1.03
CA SER A 109 -12.95 -6.05 2.26
C SER A 109 -12.20 -4.72 2.17
N LEU A 110 -11.16 -4.62 1.34
CA LEU A 110 -10.42 -3.38 1.09
C LEU A 110 -10.90 -2.68 -0.20
N ALA A 111 -11.19 -3.44 -1.25
CA ALA A 111 -11.55 -2.90 -2.56
C ALA A 111 -12.86 -2.09 -2.54
N ARG A 112 -13.86 -2.53 -1.76
CA ARG A 112 -15.15 -1.83 -1.65
C ARG A 112 -15.03 -0.48 -0.94
N PRO A 113 -14.54 -0.39 0.31
CA PRO A 113 -14.39 0.91 0.98
C PRO A 113 -13.44 1.85 0.24
N HIS A 114 -12.39 1.32 -0.42
CA HIS A 114 -11.51 2.12 -1.27
C HIS A 114 -12.23 2.78 -2.44
N ARG A 115 -13.09 2.04 -3.15
CA ARG A 115 -13.91 2.63 -4.22
C ARG A 115 -14.85 3.72 -3.68
N LEU A 116 -15.52 3.44 -2.57
CA LEU A 116 -16.43 4.41 -1.93
C LEU A 116 -15.70 5.67 -1.49
N LEU A 117 -14.47 5.55 -0.96
CA LEU A 117 -13.63 6.69 -0.64
C LEU A 117 -13.39 7.56 -1.88
N HIS A 118 -12.98 6.97 -3.01
CA HIS A 118 -12.77 7.71 -4.25
C HIS A 118 -14.04 8.39 -4.77
N GLU A 119 -15.20 7.73 -4.68
CA GLU A 119 -16.50 8.32 -5.03
C GLU A 119 -16.84 9.53 -4.15
N ARG A 120 -16.60 9.43 -2.83
CA ARG A 120 -16.83 10.53 -1.87
C ARG A 120 -15.89 11.70 -2.11
N LEU A 121 -14.60 11.44 -2.35
CA LEU A 121 -13.59 12.46 -2.66
C LEU A 121 -13.93 13.19 -3.96
N ALA A 122 -14.33 12.46 -5.00
CA ALA A 122 -14.79 13.06 -6.26
C ALA A 122 -16.06 13.91 -6.05
N GLY A 123 -16.99 13.47 -5.20
CA GLY A 123 -18.21 14.21 -4.87
C GLY A 123 -17.97 15.58 -4.23
N ILE A 124 -16.82 15.78 -3.58
CA ILE A 124 -16.41 17.08 -3.01
C ILE A 124 -15.37 17.81 -3.88
N GLY A 125 -15.07 17.29 -5.08
CA GLY A 125 -14.11 17.86 -6.01
C GLY A 125 -12.65 17.76 -5.54
N VAL A 126 -12.29 16.76 -4.75
CA VAL A 126 -10.89 16.43 -4.45
C VAL A 126 -10.34 15.53 -5.55
N THR A 127 -9.14 15.85 -6.04
CA THR A 127 -8.48 15.03 -7.06
C THR A 127 -7.53 14.03 -6.41
N THR A 128 -7.65 12.77 -6.81
CA THR A 128 -6.80 11.68 -6.33
C THR A 128 -5.76 11.29 -7.37
N PHE A 129 -4.60 10.81 -6.91
CA PHE A 129 -3.56 10.31 -7.79
C PHE A 129 -3.95 8.97 -8.44
N ASN A 130 -3.91 8.91 -9.78
CA ASN A 130 -4.39 7.81 -10.61
C ASN A 130 -3.67 6.48 -10.36
N TYR A 131 -2.45 6.52 -9.83
CA TYR A 131 -1.73 5.34 -9.37
C TYR A 131 -2.53 4.54 -8.32
N TYR A 132 -3.31 5.25 -7.49
CA TYR A 132 -4.17 4.65 -6.47
C TYR A 132 -5.62 4.50 -6.91
N ALA A 133 -5.95 4.69 -8.20
CA ALA A 133 -7.34 4.60 -8.67
C ALA A 133 -7.95 3.20 -8.43
N PRO A 134 -9.26 3.10 -8.17
CA PRO A 134 -9.94 1.82 -8.10
C PRO A 134 -9.67 0.97 -9.36
N GLY A 135 -9.24 -0.28 -9.16
CA GLY A 135 -8.86 -1.20 -10.25
C GLY A 135 -7.40 -1.10 -10.71
N ARG A 136 -6.65 -0.08 -10.26
CA ARG A 136 -5.18 0.02 -10.36
C ARG A 136 -4.48 -0.08 -9.01
N TRP A 137 -5.23 0.03 -7.92
CA TRP A 137 -4.69 0.05 -6.58
C TRP A 137 -4.10 -1.30 -6.15
N HIS A 138 -2.81 -1.28 -5.81
CA HIS A 138 -2.10 -2.38 -5.17
C HIS A 138 -1.98 -2.09 -3.68
N PRO A 139 -2.84 -2.64 -2.79
CA PRO A 139 -2.67 -2.44 -1.35
C PRO A 139 -1.39 -3.15 -0.88
N HIS A 140 -0.57 -2.46 -0.11
CA HIS A 140 0.67 -3.02 0.41
C HIS A 140 1.15 -2.25 1.64
N VAL A 141 1.93 -2.92 2.49
CA VAL A 141 2.76 -2.28 3.52
C VAL A 141 4.19 -2.28 3.01
N THR A 142 4.77 -1.09 2.82
CA THR A 142 6.14 -0.93 2.34
C THR A 142 7.17 -1.26 3.42
N LEU A 143 8.12 -2.14 3.10
CA LEU A 143 9.22 -2.51 3.99
C LEU A 143 10.54 -1.94 3.47
N GLY A 144 10.87 -2.22 2.21
CA GLY A 144 12.07 -1.75 1.53
C GLY A 144 11.75 -0.75 0.42
N TYR A 145 12.61 0.27 0.29
CA TYR A 145 12.53 1.29 -0.76
C TYR A 145 13.92 1.53 -1.33
N GLY A 146 14.05 1.58 -2.65
CA GLY A 146 15.35 1.71 -3.31
C GLY A 146 16.26 0.51 -3.07
N VAL A 147 15.69 -0.70 -2.95
CA VAL A 147 16.49 -1.93 -2.84
C VAL A 147 17.29 -2.13 -4.13
N PRO A 148 18.58 -2.50 -4.08
CA PRO A 148 19.33 -2.84 -5.29
C PRO A 148 18.60 -3.97 -6.06
N ALA A 149 18.48 -3.84 -7.37
CA ALA A 149 17.65 -4.73 -8.18
C ALA A 149 18.08 -6.20 -8.05
N GLU A 150 19.38 -6.44 -7.97
CA GLU A 150 20.01 -7.75 -7.79
C GLU A 150 19.73 -8.38 -6.40
N ARG A 151 19.20 -7.61 -5.45
CA ARG A 151 18.86 -8.06 -4.09
C ARG A 151 17.35 -8.08 -3.81
N LEU A 152 16.51 -7.79 -4.81
CA LEU A 152 15.06 -7.79 -4.65
C LEU A 152 14.51 -9.17 -4.28
N ASP A 153 15.07 -10.24 -4.86
CA ASP A 153 14.64 -11.62 -4.57
C ASP A 153 15.06 -12.05 -3.16
N GLU A 154 16.27 -11.68 -2.73
CA GLU A 154 16.74 -11.90 -1.35
C GLU A 154 15.81 -11.21 -0.34
N ALA A 155 15.49 -9.93 -0.60
CA ALA A 155 14.61 -9.16 0.26
C ALA A 155 13.19 -9.75 0.30
N ALA A 156 12.65 -10.17 -0.85
CA ALA A 156 11.34 -10.83 -0.91
C ALA A 156 11.33 -12.16 -0.15
N LEU A 157 12.39 -12.98 -0.26
CA LEU A 157 12.52 -14.24 0.47
C LEU A 157 12.53 -14.05 1.98
N LEU A 158 13.25 -13.04 2.49
CA LEU A 158 13.23 -12.69 3.91
C LEU A 158 11.82 -12.32 4.40
N LEU A 159 11.03 -11.64 3.57
CA LEU A 159 9.67 -11.27 3.91
C LEU A 159 8.70 -12.46 3.85
N GLN A 160 8.98 -13.51 3.05
CA GLN A 160 8.11 -14.69 2.97
C GLN A 160 8.02 -15.47 4.29
N GLU A 161 9.03 -15.36 5.17
CA GLU A 161 8.99 -16.01 6.49
C GLU A 161 7.91 -15.42 7.42
N TRP A 162 7.40 -14.24 7.10
CA TRP A 162 6.44 -13.51 7.92
C TRP A 162 5.00 -13.67 7.47
N VAL A 163 4.74 -14.26 6.30
CA VAL A 163 3.38 -14.39 5.77
C VAL A 163 2.83 -15.81 5.95
N PRO A 164 1.52 -15.98 6.19
CA PRO A 164 0.52 -14.92 6.35
C PRO A 164 0.60 -14.23 7.73
N MET A 165 0.47 -12.90 7.76
CA MET A 165 0.45 -12.10 8.98
C MET A 165 -0.86 -11.32 9.10
N ARG A 166 -1.58 -11.49 10.21
CA ARG A 166 -2.70 -10.61 10.57
C ARG A 166 -2.16 -9.33 11.21
N VAL A 167 -2.62 -8.18 10.74
CA VAL A 167 -2.30 -6.85 11.29
C VAL A 167 -3.59 -6.07 11.56
N GLY A 168 -3.66 -5.39 12.70
CA GLY A 168 -4.71 -4.41 12.97
C GLY A 168 -4.45 -3.12 12.20
N VAL A 169 -5.51 -2.43 11.78
CA VAL A 169 -5.49 -1.14 11.06
C VAL A 169 -6.54 -0.15 11.59
#